data_AF-A0A1B3X7C5-F1
#
_entry.id   AF-A0A1B3X7C5-F1
#
_cell.length_a   1.000
_cell.length_b   1.000
_cell.length_c   1.000
_cell.angle_alpha   90.00
_cell.angle_beta   90.00
_cell.angle_gamma   90.00
#
_symmetry.space_group_name_H-M   'P 1'
#
loop_
_entity.id
_entity.type
_entity.pdbx_description
1 polymer ?
#
loop_
_entity_poly.entity_id
_entity_poly.type
_entity_poly.pdbx_seq_one_letter_code
_entity_poly.pdbx_strand_id
1 'polypeptide(L)'
;MLYYNKPIMGMYLAETMLNEHFKAQKKRTELAELKHFVRELSAKDSAMWGKILFRIMKQETNYILVDMVIQSLPQDWQAFVDLKYRRKETIVKQTELLHVSSSQLGIWNSAIKLNVLNALQYRLTVNDVFLRTKIINMLEVLATIIAAKEELDPEFKIIDEFWFHSLVQYYDQYSQLLERIDECILHQDSRMNIAVATIVESPYDSNIVLADKCGLNSGSFGRYVRNFQDEVKSYIF
;
A
#
# COMPACT_ATOMS: atom_id res chain seq x y z
N MET A 1 25.38 2.40 7.25
CA MET A 1 25.51 1.08 7.92
C MET A 1 24.32 0.21 7.48
N LEU A 2 24.57 -0.68 6.50
CA LEU A 2 23.55 -1.45 5.79
C LEU A 2 23.05 -2.62 6.66
N TYR A 3 21.79 -2.57 7.09
CA TYR A 3 21.14 -3.66 7.84
C TYR A 3 20.77 -4.82 6.90
N TYR A 4 21.75 -5.65 6.54
CA TYR A 4 21.56 -6.87 5.72
C TYR A 4 20.97 -8.07 6.50
N ASN A 5 20.39 -7.87 7.69
CA ASN A 5 19.85 -8.93 8.56
C ASN A 5 18.34 -8.84 8.84
N LYS A 6 17.57 -8.09 8.03
CA LYS A 6 16.16 -7.75 8.31
C LYS A 6 15.02 -8.43 7.51
N PRO A 7 15.21 -9.40 6.58
CA PRO A 7 14.06 -10.01 5.89
C PRO A 7 13.10 -10.72 6.86
N ILE A 8 13.64 -11.49 7.80
CA ILE A 8 12.83 -12.27 8.76
C ILE A 8 12.05 -11.33 9.70
N MET A 9 12.70 -10.28 10.20
CA MET A 9 12.05 -9.32 11.11
C MET A 9 10.97 -8.49 10.39
N GLY A 10 11.21 -8.10 9.13
CA GLY A 10 10.21 -7.40 8.31
C GLY A 10 8.98 -8.27 8.02
N MET A 11 9.20 -9.55 7.70
CA MET A 11 8.10 -10.50 7.48
C MET A 11 7.32 -10.80 8.76
N TYR A 12 7.99 -10.84 9.92
CA TYR A 12 7.33 -10.98 11.22
C TYR A 12 6.48 -9.75 11.57
N LEU A 13 6.97 -8.54 11.27
CA LEU A 13 6.19 -7.31 11.43
C LEU A 13 4.94 -7.34 10.55
N ALA A 14 5.06 -7.71 9.27
CA ALA A 14 3.93 -7.83 8.37
C ALA A 14 2.89 -8.86 8.86
N GLU A 15 3.33 -10.03 9.33
CA GLU A 15 2.46 -11.04 9.93
C GLU A 15 1.74 -10.50 11.17
N THR A 16 2.44 -9.73 12.02
CA THR A 16 1.86 -9.13 13.22
C THR A 16 0.77 -8.12 12.83
N MET A 17 1.06 -7.23 11.87
CA MET A 17 0.10 -6.23 11.40
C MET A 17 -1.17 -6.86 10.78
N LEU A 18 -1.03 -7.95 10.02
CA LEU A 18 -2.17 -8.71 9.48
C LEU A 18 -3.02 -9.35 10.59
N ASN A 19 -2.39 -9.89 11.64
CA ASN A 19 -3.09 -10.43 12.81
C ASN A 19 -3.81 -9.34 13.63
N GLU A 20 -3.23 -8.14 13.68
CA GLU A 20 -3.82 -7.01 14.41
C GLU A 20 -4.95 -6.34 13.64
N HIS A 21 -4.88 -6.26 12.31
CA HIS A 21 -5.90 -5.65 11.44
C HIS A 21 -7.32 -6.12 11.80
N PHE A 22 -7.55 -7.43 11.92
CA PHE A 22 -8.87 -7.99 12.24
C PHE A 22 -9.30 -7.86 13.72
N LYS A 23 -8.41 -7.38 14.59
CA LYS A 23 -8.69 -7.09 16.00
C LYS A 23 -8.68 -5.58 16.29
N ALA A 24 -8.41 -4.75 15.27
CA ALA A 24 -8.01 -3.37 15.47
C ALA A 24 -9.18 -2.40 15.73
N GLN A 25 -10.45 -2.79 15.55
CA GLN A 25 -11.55 -1.82 15.63
C GLN A 25 -11.59 -1.07 16.96
N LYS A 26 -11.54 -1.80 18.09
CA LYS A 26 -11.47 -1.20 19.43
C LYS A 26 -10.18 -0.38 19.62
N LYS A 27 -9.04 -0.92 19.17
CA LYS A 27 -7.74 -0.23 19.26
C LYS A 27 -7.70 1.08 18.46
N ARG A 28 -8.38 1.15 17.31
CA ARG A 28 -8.45 2.35 16.46
C ARG A 28 -9.22 3.46 17.15
N THR A 29 -10.35 3.14 17.79
CA THR A 29 -11.12 4.09 18.59
C THR A 29 -10.30 4.61 19.78
N GLU A 30 -9.67 3.71 20.54
CA GLU A 30 -8.78 4.08 21.65
C GLU A 30 -7.60 4.97 21.19
N LEU A 31 -7.05 4.69 20.01
CA LEU A 31 -5.94 5.47 19.44
C LEU A 31 -6.38 6.89 19.03
N ALA A 32 -7.57 7.03 18.45
CA ALA A 32 -8.15 8.33 18.10
C ALA A 32 -8.45 9.18 19.34
N GLU A 33 -9.00 8.57 20.39
CA GLU A 33 -9.23 9.21 21.69
C GLU A 33 -7.91 9.67 22.33
N LEU A 34 -6.89 8.79 22.30
CA LEU A 34 -5.55 9.13 22.80
C LEU A 34 -4.92 10.28 22.02
N LYS A 35 -5.07 10.31 20.68
CA LYS A 35 -4.60 11.40 19.84
C LYS A 35 -5.22 12.74 20.25
N HIS A 36 -6.53 12.75 20.47
CA HIS A 36 -7.26 13.94 20.90
C HIS A 36 -6.76 14.44 22.26
N PHE A 37 -6.69 13.54 23.25
CA PHE A 37 -6.19 13.85 24.58
C PHE A 37 -4.77 14.43 24.56
N VAL A 38 -3.86 13.83 23.78
CA VAL A 38 -2.49 14.32 23.66
C VAL A 38 -2.44 15.70 23.00
N ARG A 39 -3.27 15.97 21.98
CA ARG A 39 -3.35 17.29 21.36
C ARG A 39 -3.77 18.36 22.36
N GLU A 40 -4.74 18.09 23.22
CA GLU A 40 -5.18 19.02 24.26
C GLU A 40 -4.08 19.33 25.29
N LEU A 41 -3.25 18.34 25.64
CA LEU A 41 -2.16 18.51 26.60
C LEU A 41 -0.89 19.15 26.01
N SER A 42 -0.72 19.08 24.69
CA SER A 42 0.50 19.53 23.99
C SER A 42 0.80 21.02 24.11
N ALA A 43 -0.16 21.85 24.55
CA ALA A 43 0.00 23.28 24.76
C ALA A 43 1.05 23.68 25.81
N LYS A 44 1.64 22.72 26.57
CA LYS A 44 2.53 22.98 27.71
C LYS A 44 3.98 22.47 27.56
N ASP A 45 4.28 21.56 26.62
CA ASP A 45 5.65 21.05 26.34
C ASP A 45 5.74 20.41 24.94
N SER A 46 6.13 21.18 23.92
CA SER A 46 5.89 20.81 22.51
C SER A 46 6.65 19.56 22.04
N ALA A 47 7.87 19.31 22.54
CA ALA A 47 8.75 18.28 21.97
C ALA A 47 8.41 16.86 22.44
N MET A 48 8.10 16.65 23.73
CA MET A 48 7.71 15.33 24.23
C MET A 48 6.35 14.92 23.67
N TRP A 49 5.38 15.83 23.68
CA TRP A 49 4.04 15.58 23.15
C TRP A 49 4.07 15.36 21.64
N GLY A 50 4.91 16.10 20.90
CA GLY A 50 5.16 15.85 19.48
C GLY A 50 5.62 14.41 19.20
N LYS A 51 6.58 13.88 19.99
CA LYS A 51 7.05 12.48 19.83
C LYS A 51 5.93 11.46 20.03
N ILE A 52 5.04 11.69 21.00
CA ILE A 52 3.90 10.81 21.27
C ILE A 52 2.89 10.90 20.12
N LEU A 53 2.58 12.11 19.65
CA LEU A 53 1.70 12.33 18.51
C LEU A 53 2.21 11.63 17.25
N PHE A 54 3.49 11.74 16.92
CA PHE A 54 4.05 11.02 15.76
C PHE A 54 3.94 9.50 15.89
N ARG A 55 4.10 8.94 17.10
CA ARG A 55 3.94 7.49 17.31
C ARG A 55 2.49 7.06 17.10
N ILE A 56 1.54 7.85 17.60
CA ILE A 56 0.10 7.62 17.41
C ILE A 56 -0.23 7.68 15.92
N MET A 57 0.18 8.75 15.24
CA MET A 57 -0.06 8.94 13.81
C MET A 57 0.57 7.83 12.97
N LYS A 58 1.79 7.41 13.30
CA LYS A 58 2.45 6.27 12.64
C LYS A 58 1.65 4.98 12.80
N GLN A 59 1.03 4.77 13.96
CA GLN A 59 0.19 3.60 14.18
C GLN A 59 -1.13 3.69 13.38
N GLU A 60 -1.75 4.87 13.31
CA GLU A 60 -2.92 5.13 12.44
C GLU A 60 -2.59 4.86 10.97
N THR A 61 -1.50 5.43 10.46
CA THR A 61 -1.10 5.26 9.06
C THR A 61 -0.73 3.81 8.75
N ASN A 62 -0.07 3.10 9.67
CA ASN A 62 0.19 1.66 9.51
C ASN A 62 -1.10 0.84 9.33
N TYR A 63 -2.18 1.17 10.05
CA TYR A 63 -3.46 0.50 9.84
C TYR A 63 -4.03 0.80 8.45
N ILE A 64 -4.01 2.06 8.01
CA ILE A 64 -4.47 2.46 6.67
C ILE A 64 -3.67 1.73 5.59
N LEU A 65 -2.34 1.65 5.74
CA LEU A 65 -1.46 0.97 4.78
C LEU A 65 -1.76 -0.53 4.67
N VAL A 66 -2.08 -1.20 5.78
CA VAL A 66 -2.46 -2.62 5.77
C VAL A 66 -3.84 -2.80 5.13
N ASP A 67 -4.81 -1.96 5.47
CA ASP A 67 -6.16 -1.98 4.88
C ASP A 67 -6.08 -1.81 3.37
N MET A 68 -5.31 -0.81 2.93
CA MET A 68 -5.05 -0.52 1.53
C MET A 68 -4.45 -1.73 0.81
N VAL A 69 -3.45 -2.41 1.40
CA VAL A 69 -2.89 -3.64 0.80
C VAL A 69 -3.96 -4.70 0.68
N ILE A 70 -4.70 -5.02 1.74
CA ILE A 70 -5.73 -6.08 1.73
C ILE A 70 -6.81 -5.79 0.69
N GLN A 71 -7.36 -4.58 0.68
CA GLN A 71 -8.39 -4.16 -0.27
C GLN A 71 -7.91 -4.19 -1.72
N SER A 72 -6.60 -3.95 -1.91
CA SER A 72 -6.03 -4.01 -3.24
C SER A 72 -5.88 -5.43 -3.77
N LEU A 73 -5.81 -6.49 -2.95
CA LEU A 73 -5.51 -7.86 -3.39
C LEU A 73 -6.56 -8.46 -4.34
N PRO A 74 -6.21 -9.49 -5.14
CA PRO A 74 -7.20 -10.33 -5.82
C PRO A 74 -8.21 -10.94 -4.85
N GLN A 75 -9.44 -11.19 -5.31
CA GLN A 75 -10.54 -11.67 -4.46
C GLN A 75 -10.19 -12.96 -3.69
N ASP A 76 -9.56 -13.94 -4.34
CA ASP A 76 -9.15 -15.20 -3.69
C ASP A 76 -8.10 -14.97 -2.60
N TRP A 77 -7.22 -13.99 -2.78
CA TRP A 77 -6.19 -13.64 -1.80
C TRP A 77 -6.82 -12.90 -0.62
N GLN A 78 -7.81 -12.05 -0.85
CA GLN A 78 -8.60 -11.43 0.23
C GLN A 78 -9.32 -12.50 1.06
N ALA A 79 -9.95 -13.47 0.40
CA ALA A 79 -10.61 -14.60 1.05
C ALA A 79 -9.61 -15.44 1.87
N PHE A 80 -8.41 -15.68 1.34
CA PHE A 80 -7.33 -16.31 2.09
C PHE A 80 -6.94 -15.53 3.36
N VAL A 81 -6.79 -14.21 3.26
CA VAL A 81 -6.47 -13.35 4.41
C VAL A 81 -7.58 -13.43 5.47
N ASP A 82 -8.85 -13.38 5.08
CA ASP A 82 -9.99 -13.53 6.01
C ASP A 82 -9.99 -14.90 6.70
N LEU A 83 -9.82 -15.99 5.95
CA LEU A 83 -9.77 -17.35 6.50
C LEU A 83 -8.59 -17.53 7.46
N LYS A 84 -7.41 -17.01 7.13
CA LYS A 84 -6.19 -17.19 7.91
C LYS A 84 -6.16 -16.31 9.17
N TYR A 85 -6.43 -15.02 9.04
CA TYR A 85 -6.17 -14.05 10.11
C TYR A 85 -7.42 -13.69 10.92
N ARG A 86 -8.58 -13.58 10.27
CA ARG A 86 -9.85 -13.27 10.96
C ARG A 86 -10.47 -14.52 11.55
N ARG A 87 -10.73 -15.53 10.71
CA ARG A 87 -11.43 -16.77 11.11
C ARG A 87 -10.50 -17.80 11.73
N LYS A 88 -9.19 -17.71 11.46
CA LYS A 88 -8.15 -18.64 11.96
C LYS A 88 -8.44 -20.10 11.61
N GLU A 89 -8.91 -20.33 10.40
CA GLU A 89 -9.23 -21.66 9.90
C GLU A 89 -7.95 -22.49 9.69
N THR A 90 -8.08 -23.81 9.72
CA THR A 90 -6.95 -24.72 9.44
C THR A 90 -6.51 -24.63 7.99
N ILE A 91 -5.26 -25.00 7.70
CA ILE A 91 -4.73 -25.05 6.33
C ILE A 91 -5.60 -25.95 5.44
N VAL A 92 -6.06 -27.09 5.96
CA VAL A 92 -6.95 -28.02 5.23
C VAL A 92 -8.22 -27.31 4.76
N LYS A 93 -8.91 -26.61 5.68
CA LYS A 93 -10.14 -25.88 5.35
C LYS A 93 -9.89 -24.69 4.41
N GLN A 94 -8.73 -24.03 4.53
CA GLN A 94 -8.33 -22.99 3.59
C GLN A 94 -8.14 -23.55 2.17
N THR A 95 -7.44 -24.67 2.02
CA THR A 95 -7.22 -25.31 0.72
C THR A 95 -8.51 -25.83 0.10
N GLU A 96 -9.43 -26.35 0.92
CA GLU A 96 -10.74 -26.83 0.46
C GLU A 96 -11.62 -25.68 -0.06
N LEU A 97 -11.72 -24.57 0.69
CA LEU A 97 -12.60 -23.45 0.33
C LEU A 97 -12.08 -22.61 -0.84
N LEU A 98 -10.76 -22.53 -1.00
CA LEU A 98 -10.12 -21.73 -2.05
C LEU A 98 -9.73 -22.57 -3.27
N HIS A 99 -9.93 -23.89 -3.22
CA HIS A 99 -9.58 -24.83 -4.28
C HIS A 99 -8.11 -24.72 -4.76
N VAL A 100 -7.18 -24.49 -3.83
CA VAL A 100 -5.74 -24.37 -4.10
C VAL A 100 -4.93 -25.26 -3.18
N SER A 101 -3.70 -25.61 -3.60
CA SER A 101 -2.79 -26.40 -2.77
C SER A 101 -2.24 -25.60 -1.58
N SER A 102 -1.79 -26.31 -0.55
CA SER A 102 -1.08 -25.70 0.59
C SER A 102 0.18 -24.95 0.17
N SER A 103 0.88 -25.44 -0.86
CA SER A 103 2.04 -24.76 -1.45
C SER A 103 1.65 -23.40 -2.05
N GLN A 104 0.51 -23.33 -2.76
CA GLN A 104 0.00 -22.10 -3.33
C GLN A 104 -0.38 -21.08 -2.24
N LEU A 105 -1.00 -21.54 -1.15
CA LEU A 105 -1.26 -20.69 0.02
C LEU A 105 0.03 -20.15 0.65
N GLY A 106 1.10 -20.96 0.69
CA GLY A 106 2.42 -20.53 1.14
C GLY A 106 3.03 -19.41 0.28
N ILE A 107 2.86 -19.51 -1.04
CA ILE A 107 3.27 -18.48 -2.00
C ILE A 107 2.46 -17.19 -1.78
N TRP A 108 1.13 -17.28 -1.71
CA TRP A 108 0.26 -16.14 -1.46
C TRP A 108 0.62 -15.45 -0.14
N ASN A 109 0.78 -16.21 0.95
CA ASN A 109 1.15 -15.67 2.24
C ASN A 109 2.47 -14.88 2.22
N SER A 110 3.47 -15.40 1.50
CA SER A 110 4.77 -14.73 1.39
C SER A 110 4.68 -13.44 0.58
N ALA A 111 3.94 -13.47 -0.54
CA ALA A 111 3.71 -12.31 -1.38
C ALA A 111 2.90 -11.22 -0.65
N ILE A 112 1.83 -11.59 0.06
CA ILE A 112 0.99 -10.67 0.84
C ILE A 112 1.82 -9.98 1.93
N LYS A 113 2.63 -10.74 2.69
CA LYS A 113 3.52 -10.16 3.70
C LYS A 113 4.55 -9.21 3.11
N LEU A 114 5.11 -9.52 1.93
CA LEU A 114 6.00 -8.61 1.23
C LEU A 114 5.28 -7.33 0.83
N ASN A 115 4.06 -7.41 0.31
CA ASN A 115 3.25 -6.25 -0.06
C ASN A 115 2.94 -5.37 1.16
N VAL A 116 2.60 -5.98 2.31
CA VAL A 116 2.41 -5.26 3.57
C VAL A 116 3.72 -4.58 4.00
N LEU A 117 4.84 -5.29 3.95
CA LEU A 117 6.14 -4.73 4.32
C LEU A 117 6.52 -3.52 3.44
N ASN A 118 6.31 -3.62 2.13
CA ASN A 118 6.55 -2.52 1.19
C ASN A 118 5.65 -1.31 1.52
N ALA A 119 4.37 -1.55 1.77
CA ALA A 119 3.44 -0.48 2.15
C ALA A 119 3.85 0.20 3.48
N LEU A 120 4.24 -0.57 4.50
CA LEU A 120 4.76 -0.03 5.78
C LEU A 120 6.07 0.78 5.62
N GLN A 121 6.75 0.65 4.47
CA GLN A 121 7.93 1.42 4.08
C GLN A 121 7.60 2.54 3.08
N TYR A 122 6.32 2.78 2.80
CA TYR A 122 5.82 3.75 1.82
C TYR A 122 6.29 3.48 0.38
N ARG A 123 6.51 2.21 0.05
CA ARG A 123 7.02 1.78 -1.26
C ARG A 123 5.88 1.23 -2.13
N LEU A 124 5.63 1.90 -3.25
CA LEU A 124 4.88 1.33 -4.36
C LEU A 124 5.87 0.71 -5.35
N THR A 125 5.54 -0.49 -5.82
CA THR A 125 6.37 -1.29 -6.72
C THR A 125 5.74 -1.38 -8.11
N VAL A 126 6.42 -2.05 -9.04
CA VAL A 126 5.90 -2.29 -10.40
C VAL A 126 4.53 -3.01 -10.42
N ASN A 127 4.25 -3.82 -9.38
CA ASN A 127 2.98 -4.52 -9.25
C ASN A 127 1.82 -3.61 -8.80
N ASP A 128 2.14 -2.38 -8.38
CA ASP A 128 1.17 -1.42 -7.85
C ASP A 128 0.78 -0.35 -8.87
N VAL A 129 1.49 -0.28 -10.00
CA VAL A 129 1.33 0.74 -11.05
C VAL A 129 -0.12 0.89 -11.50
N PHE A 130 -0.87 -0.21 -11.62
CA PHE A 130 -2.25 -0.17 -12.10
C PHE A 130 -3.30 -0.14 -10.97
N LEU A 131 -2.86 -0.11 -9.70
CA LEU A 131 -3.74 -0.10 -8.53
C LEU A 131 -4.04 1.35 -8.12
N ARG A 132 -4.81 2.07 -8.94
CA ARG A 132 -5.10 3.50 -8.75
C ARG A 132 -5.54 3.88 -7.33
N THR A 133 -6.48 3.14 -6.74
CA THR A 133 -6.94 3.38 -5.37
C THR A 133 -5.83 3.21 -4.33
N LYS A 134 -4.92 2.25 -4.55
CA LYS A 134 -3.74 2.05 -3.68
C LYS A 134 -2.78 3.25 -3.77
N ILE A 135 -2.58 3.80 -4.97
CA ILE A 135 -1.75 4.98 -5.18
C ILE A 135 -2.34 6.20 -4.44
N ILE A 136 -3.64 6.44 -4.58
CA ILE A 136 -4.36 7.53 -3.88
C ILE A 136 -4.20 7.40 -2.37
N ASN A 137 -4.49 6.22 -1.81
CA ASN A 137 -4.38 5.99 -0.37
C ASN A 137 -2.93 6.19 0.15
N MET A 138 -1.92 5.81 -0.65
CA MET A 138 -0.53 6.06 -0.31
C MET A 138 -0.21 7.56 -0.27
N LEU A 139 -0.71 8.33 -1.25
CA LEU A 139 -0.54 9.78 -1.29
C LEU A 139 -1.19 10.47 -0.08
N GLU A 140 -2.39 10.05 0.31
CA GLU A 140 -3.07 10.57 1.50
C GLU A 140 -2.28 10.32 2.79
N VAL A 141 -1.71 9.11 2.92
CA VAL A 141 -0.85 8.75 4.06
C VAL A 141 0.41 9.61 4.08
N LEU A 142 1.09 9.77 2.94
CA LEU A 142 2.28 10.60 2.83
C LEU A 142 1.98 12.07 3.14
N ALA A 143 0.91 12.63 2.56
CA ALA A 143 0.47 13.99 2.83
C ALA A 143 0.17 14.21 4.32
N THR A 144 -0.48 13.25 4.98
CA THR A 144 -0.77 13.31 6.42
C THR A 144 0.50 13.37 7.26
N ILE A 145 1.53 12.58 6.91
CA ILE A 145 2.81 12.59 7.62
C ILE A 145 3.58 13.89 7.35
N ILE A 146 3.56 14.37 6.10
CA ILE A 146 4.23 15.60 5.70
C ILE A 146 3.65 16.80 6.45
N ALA A 147 2.33 16.96 6.43
CA ALA A 147 1.64 18.03 7.15
C ALA A 147 1.90 17.97 8.66
N ALA A 148 1.91 16.77 9.24
CA ALA A 148 2.19 16.61 10.67
C ALA A 148 3.63 16.97 11.04
N LYS A 149 4.60 16.69 10.17
CA LYS A 149 5.98 17.14 10.36
C LYS A 149 6.04 18.65 10.38
N GLU A 150 5.41 19.32 9.42
CA GLU A 150 5.42 20.79 9.32
C GLU A 150 4.75 21.44 10.53
N GLU A 151 3.67 20.85 11.04
CA GLU A 151 2.95 21.31 12.23
C GLU A 151 3.73 21.07 13.54
N LEU A 152 4.23 19.85 13.75
CA LEU A 152 4.69 19.37 15.07
C LEU A 152 6.21 19.34 15.23
N ASP A 153 6.97 19.33 14.13
CA ASP A 153 8.43 19.24 14.14
C ASP A 153 9.10 20.05 13.02
N PRO A 154 8.86 21.38 12.95
CA PRO A 154 9.39 22.21 11.87
C PRO A 154 10.93 22.22 11.83
N GLU A 155 11.58 22.09 13.00
CA GLU A 155 13.05 22.15 13.17
C GLU A 155 13.73 20.77 13.17
N PHE A 156 13.05 19.68 12.80
CA PHE A 156 13.62 18.32 12.75
C PHE A 156 14.22 17.82 14.08
N LYS A 157 13.58 18.14 15.21
CA LYS A 157 13.98 17.68 16.55
C LYS A 157 13.50 16.25 16.85
N ILE A 158 12.54 15.73 16.10
CA ILE A 158 11.88 14.45 16.34
C ILE A 158 12.11 13.49 15.17
N ILE A 159 11.87 13.96 13.96
CA ILE A 159 11.95 13.19 12.72
C ILE A 159 13.31 13.40 12.07
N ASP A 160 13.90 12.32 11.57
CA ASP A 160 15.12 12.36 10.77
C ASP A 160 14.88 13.09 9.44
N GLU A 161 15.70 14.09 9.16
CA GLU A 161 15.57 14.95 7.99
C GLU A 161 15.73 14.20 6.67
N PHE A 162 16.67 13.26 6.59
CA PHE A 162 16.89 12.48 5.38
C PHE A 162 15.71 11.56 5.06
N TRP A 163 15.18 10.89 6.09
CA TRP A 163 13.98 10.08 5.97
C TRP A 163 12.78 10.91 5.52
N PHE A 164 12.60 12.11 6.08
CA PHE A 164 11.52 13.01 5.67
C PHE A 164 11.62 13.43 4.20
N HIS A 165 12.81 13.84 3.74
CA HIS A 165 13.03 14.19 2.34
C HIS A 165 12.72 13.02 1.40
N SER A 166 13.00 11.79 1.83
CA SER A 166 12.63 10.58 1.07
C SER A 166 11.10 10.43 0.94
N LEU A 167 10.33 10.78 1.98
CA LEU A 167 8.86 10.75 1.92
C LEU A 167 8.29 11.81 0.97
N VAL A 168 8.85 13.02 0.99
CA VAL A 168 8.47 14.08 0.04
C VAL A 168 8.75 13.65 -1.39
N GLN A 169 9.93 13.07 -1.63
CA GLN A 169 10.27 12.53 -2.95
C GLN A 169 9.28 11.44 -3.39
N TYR A 170 8.92 10.51 -2.51
CA TYR A 170 7.91 9.50 -2.83
C TYR A 170 6.54 10.11 -3.13
N TYR A 171 6.14 11.15 -2.39
CA TYR A 171 4.90 11.87 -2.65
C TYR A 171 4.89 12.49 -4.05
N ASP A 172 5.97 13.17 -4.45
CA ASP A 172 6.08 13.79 -5.77
C ASP A 172 6.09 12.74 -6.90
N GLN A 173 6.79 11.63 -6.69
CA GLN A 173 6.84 10.51 -7.63
C GLN A 173 5.46 9.85 -7.81
N TYR A 174 4.79 9.52 -6.71
CA TYR A 174 3.47 8.88 -6.78
C TYR A 174 2.39 9.83 -7.30
N SER A 175 2.54 11.14 -7.09
CA SER A 175 1.68 12.16 -7.69
C SER A 175 1.81 12.16 -9.22
N GLN A 176 3.04 12.12 -9.74
CA GLN A 176 3.28 12.00 -11.19
C GLN A 176 2.75 10.68 -11.76
N LEU A 177 2.89 9.58 -11.02
CA LEU A 177 2.30 8.29 -11.41
C LEU A 177 0.78 8.39 -11.53
N LEU A 178 0.11 8.97 -10.54
CA LEU A 178 -1.34 9.11 -10.54
C LEU A 178 -1.81 10.03 -11.67
N GLU A 179 -1.16 11.17 -11.85
CA GLU A 179 -1.45 12.11 -12.95
C GLU A 179 -1.35 11.39 -14.31
N ARG A 180 -0.28 10.62 -14.51
CA ARG A 180 -0.07 9.91 -15.76
C ARG A 180 -1.11 8.81 -16.01
N ILE A 181 -1.56 8.12 -14.96
CA ILE A 181 -2.67 7.16 -15.05
C ILE A 181 -3.97 7.88 -15.40
N ASP A 182 -4.26 9.00 -14.74
CA ASP A 182 -5.48 9.77 -14.95
C ASP A 182 -5.54 10.36 -16.37
N GLU A 183 -4.41 10.81 -16.92
CA GLU A 183 -4.30 11.19 -18.33
C GLU A 183 -4.68 10.04 -19.26
N CYS A 184 -4.18 8.82 -19.04
CA CYS A 184 -4.56 7.67 -19.86
C CYS A 184 -6.05 7.33 -19.76
N ILE A 185 -6.66 7.50 -18.58
CA ILE A 185 -8.08 7.23 -18.36
C ILE A 185 -8.95 8.29 -19.06
N LEU A 186 -8.57 9.56 -18.97
CA LEU A 186 -9.31 10.70 -19.53
C LEU A 186 -9.12 10.85 -21.04
N HIS A 187 -7.93 10.56 -21.55
CA HIS A 187 -7.54 10.73 -22.94
C HIS A 187 -7.22 9.38 -23.58
N GLN A 188 -8.25 8.64 -23.97
CA GLN A 188 -8.13 7.33 -24.64
C GLN A 188 -7.91 7.45 -26.15
N ASP A 189 -7.06 8.38 -26.55
CA ASP A 189 -6.72 8.69 -27.94
C ASP A 189 -5.68 7.72 -28.54
N SER A 190 -4.85 7.12 -27.69
CA SER A 190 -3.85 6.12 -28.08
C SER A 190 -4.21 4.70 -27.63
N ARG A 191 -3.72 3.69 -28.36
CA ARG A 191 -3.89 2.27 -27.98
C ARG A 191 -3.26 1.94 -26.62
N MET A 192 -2.22 2.68 -26.23
CA MET A 192 -1.61 2.53 -24.91
C MET A 192 -2.54 3.07 -23.81
N ASN A 193 -3.12 4.26 -24.00
CA ASN A 193 -4.03 4.85 -23.03
C ASN A 193 -5.26 3.98 -22.80
N ILE A 194 -5.84 3.44 -23.89
CA ILE A 194 -6.94 2.45 -23.80
C ILE A 194 -6.50 1.24 -22.97
N ALA A 195 -5.33 0.65 -23.26
CA ALA A 195 -4.84 -0.52 -22.53
C ALA A 195 -4.63 -0.24 -21.02
N VAL A 196 -4.10 0.94 -20.68
CA VAL A 196 -3.90 1.38 -19.29
C VAL A 196 -5.24 1.61 -18.59
N ALA A 197 -6.20 2.27 -19.23
CA ALA A 197 -7.53 2.49 -18.66
C ALA A 197 -8.23 1.15 -18.35
N THR A 198 -8.17 0.19 -19.29
CA THR A 198 -8.80 -1.12 -19.12
C THR A 198 -8.14 -1.97 -18.02
N ILE A 199 -6.82 -1.93 -17.87
CA ILE A 199 -6.17 -2.65 -16.76
C ILE A 199 -6.45 -2.00 -15.41
N VAL A 200 -6.56 -0.66 -15.32
CA VAL A 200 -6.92 0.02 -14.06
C VAL A 200 -8.34 -0.35 -13.61
N GLU A 201 -9.27 -0.52 -14.55
CA GLU A 201 -10.64 -0.97 -14.25
C GLU A 201 -10.68 -2.43 -13.77
N SER A 202 -9.80 -3.29 -14.27
CA SER A 202 -9.78 -4.72 -13.94
C SER A 202 -8.34 -5.25 -13.79
N PRO A 203 -7.61 -4.87 -12.72
CA PRO A 203 -6.15 -5.07 -12.63
C PRO A 203 -5.70 -6.53 -12.49
N TYR A 204 -6.65 -7.43 -12.23
CA TYR A 204 -6.40 -8.87 -12.04
C TYR A 204 -6.91 -9.74 -13.17
N ASP A 205 -7.57 -9.15 -14.17
CA ASP A 205 -7.97 -9.90 -15.36
C ASP A 205 -6.73 -10.28 -16.18
N SER A 206 -6.80 -11.43 -16.84
CA SER A 206 -5.69 -11.87 -17.70
C SER A 206 -5.51 -10.92 -18.89
N ASN A 207 -4.27 -10.80 -19.39
CA ASN A 207 -3.97 -10.00 -20.58
C ASN A 207 -4.80 -10.42 -21.82
N ILE A 208 -5.25 -11.68 -21.90
CA ILE A 208 -6.10 -12.14 -23.00
C ILE A 208 -7.49 -11.50 -22.89
N VAL A 209 -8.08 -11.54 -21.69
CA VAL A 209 -9.39 -10.93 -21.40
C VAL A 209 -9.34 -9.41 -21.58
N LEU A 210 -8.29 -8.76 -21.06
CA LEU A 210 -8.12 -7.32 -21.18
C LEU A 210 -7.90 -6.89 -22.64
N ALA A 211 -7.10 -7.64 -23.41
CA ALA A 211 -6.87 -7.34 -24.82
C ALA A 211 -8.16 -7.43 -25.65
N ASP A 212 -9.00 -8.43 -25.37
CA ASP A 212 -10.30 -8.60 -26.04
C ASP A 212 -11.23 -7.42 -25.78
N LYS A 213 -11.32 -6.94 -24.52
CA LYS A 213 -12.08 -5.71 -24.17
C LYS A 213 -11.65 -4.49 -24.99
N CYS A 214 -10.37 -4.41 -25.38
CA CYS A 214 -9.82 -3.31 -26.16
C CYS A 214 -9.87 -3.52 -27.69
N GLY A 215 -10.33 -4.68 -28.16
CA GLY A 215 -10.23 -5.08 -29.57
C GLY A 215 -8.77 -5.20 -30.06
N LEU A 216 -7.86 -5.62 -29.17
CA LEU A 216 -6.44 -5.77 -29.43
C LEU A 216 -6.02 -7.25 -29.40
N ASN A 217 -4.95 -7.59 -30.12
CA ASN A 217 -4.28 -8.86 -29.86
C ASN A 217 -3.48 -8.81 -28.55
N SER A 218 -3.42 -9.93 -27.83
CA SER A 218 -2.79 -10.03 -26.51
C SER A 218 -1.32 -9.64 -26.49
N GLY A 219 -0.58 -9.93 -27.56
CA GLY A 219 0.83 -9.55 -27.70
C GLY A 219 1.04 -8.04 -27.78
N SER A 220 0.17 -7.35 -28.54
CA SER A 220 0.21 -5.89 -28.67
C SER A 220 -0.25 -5.22 -27.39
N PHE A 221 -1.32 -5.72 -26.76
CA PHE A 221 -1.74 -5.27 -25.43
C PHE A 221 -0.60 -5.36 -24.42
N GLY A 222 0.04 -6.53 -24.31
CA GLY A 222 1.17 -6.74 -23.40
C GLY A 222 2.41 -5.90 -23.75
N ARG A 223 2.55 -5.44 -25.00
CA ARG A 223 3.59 -4.46 -25.37
C ARG A 223 3.24 -3.07 -24.86
N TYR A 224 2.00 -2.61 -25.05
CA TYR A 224 1.56 -1.30 -24.57
C TYR A 224 1.63 -1.18 -23.04
N VAL A 225 1.19 -2.21 -22.32
CA VAL A 225 1.30 -2.26 -20.85
C VAL A 225 2.75 -2.17 -20.39
N ARG A 226 3.66 -2.92 -21.02
CA ARG A 226 5.10 -2.86 -20.69
C ARG A 226 5.72 -1.50 -21.00
N ASN A 227 5.41 -0.93 -22.16
CA ASN A 227 5.90 0.41 -22.52
C ASN A 227 5.49 1.45 -21.48
N PHE A 228 4.23 1.39 -21.01
CA PHE A 228 3.76 2.27 -19.95
C PHE A 228 4.50 2.03 -18.63
N GLN A 229 4.68 0.76 -18.23
CA GLN A 229 5.46 0.44 -17.01
C GLN A 229 6.91 0.93 -17.09
N ASP A 230 7.54 0.88 -18.27
CA ASP A 230 8.87 1.41 -18.50
C ASP A 230 8.90 2.95 -18.42
N GLU A 231 7.86 3.63 -18.94
CA GLU A 231 7.70 5.09 -18.86
C GLU A 231 7.58 5.58 -17.41
N VAL A 232 6.79 4.89 -16.58
CA VAL A 232 6.53 5.29 -15.18
C VAL A 232 7.48 4.65 -14.18
N LYS A 233 8.49 3.90 -14.62
CA LYS A 233 9.39 3.14 -13.75
C LYS A 233 10.15 4.02 -12.75
N SER A 234 10.45 5.27 -13.12
CA SER A 234 11.10 6.24 -12.24
C SER A 234 10.20 6.81 -11.14
N TYR A 235 8.89 6.54 -11.20
CA TYR A 235 7.91 7.02 -10.24
C TYR A 235 7.62 6.01 -9.12
N ILE A 236 8.24 4.84 -9.16
CA ILE A 236 8.05 3.74 -8.21
C ILE A 236 9.39 3.31 -7.62
N PHE A 237 9.34 2.55 -6.52
CA PHE A 237 10.51 2.02 -5.82
C PHE A 237 11.10 0.78 -6.50
#